data_AF-A0A0G1FFV2-F1
#
_entry.id   AF-A0A0G1FFV2-F1
#
_cell.length_a   1.000
_cell.length_b   1.000
_cell.length_c   1.000
_cell.angle_alpha   90.00
_cell.angle_beta   90.00
_cell.angle_gamma   90.00
#
_symmetry.space_group_name_H-M   'P 1'
#
loop_
_entity.id
_entity.type
_entity.pdbx_description
1 polymer ?
#
loop_
_entity_poly.entity_id
_entity_poly.type
_entity_poly.pdbx_seq_one_letter_code
_entity_poly.pdbx_strand_id
1 'polypeptide(L)'
;MFFNAPGNPTKFKKTVYLLATIILGLLLSLLAHAFIEISYLNWVQSKGQIVQFYGSCALPPLLQTSIWILGAVGGFFLGRFWWRKVYIERIWVKGISKQ
;
A
#
# COMPACT_ATOMS: atom_id res chain seq x y z
N MET A 1 23.06 12.44 -9.86
CA MET A 1 22.36 11.27 -10.42
C MET A 1 22.83 10.07 -9.60
N PHE A 2 22.08 9.64 -8.58
CA PHE A 2 22.54 8.71 -7.52
C PHE A 2 22.03 7.27 -7.66
N PHE A 3 21.52 6.88 -8.83
CA PHE A 3 20.98 5.55 -9.03
C PHE A 3 21.92 4.74 -9.91
N ASN A 4 22.83 4.00 -9.27
CA ASN A 4 23.58 2.93 -9.93
C ASN A 4 22.59 1.88 -10.47
N ALA A 5 22.94 1.25 -11.61
CA ALA A 5 22.13 0.19 -12.18
C ALA A 5 21.83 -0.89 -11.11
N PRO A 6 20.58 -1.37 -11.01
CA PRO A 6 20.25 -2.41 -10.05
C PRO A 6 21.11 -3.65 -10.35
N GLY A 7 21.90 -4.08 -9.35
CA GLY A 7 22.69 -5.30 -9.45
C GLY A 7 21.80 -6.53 -9.69
N ASN A 8 22.43 -7.68 -9.97
CA ASN A 8 21.70 -8.87 -10.40
C ASN A 8 20.56 -9.25 -9.43
N PRO A 9 19.34 -9.47 -9.93
CA PRO A 9 18.20 -9.86 -9.11
C PRO A 9 18.44 -11.27 -8.56
N THR A 10 18.42 -11.41 -7.24
CA THR A 10 18.49 -12.71 -6.56
C THR A 10 17.13 -13.06 -5.96
N LYS A 11 16.88 -14.37 -5.75
CA LYS A 11 15.66 -14.85 -5.12
C LYS A 11 15.46 -14.22 -3.73
N PHE A 12 16.53 -14.10 -2.94
CA PHE A 12 16.50 -13.49 -1.62
C PHE A 12 16.09 -12.00 -1.66
N LYS A 13 16.72 -11.20 -2.53
CA LYS A 13 16.36 -9.78 -2.70
C LYS A 13 14.89 -9.61 -3.08
N LYS A 14 14.38 -10.48 -3.96
CA LYS A 14 12.98 -10.48 -4.38
C LYS A 14 12.04 -10.73 -3.20
N THR A 15 12.34 -11.74 -2.38
CA THR A 15 11.52 -12.06 -1.20
C THR A 15 11.48 -10.90 -0.22
N VAL A 16 12.64 -10.33 0.14
CA VAL A 16 12.72 -9.18 1.05
C VAL A 16 11.95 -7.98 0.48
N TYR A 17 12.11 -7.71 -0.82
CA TYR A 17 11.39 -6.63 -1.49
C TYR A 17 9.88 -6.82 -1.41
N LEU A 18 9.38 -8.02 -1.73
CA LEU A 18 7.94 -8.31 -1.69
C LEU A 18 7.38 -8.19 -0.27
N LEU A 19 8.10 -8.70 0.74
CA LEU A 19 7.70 -8.54 2.14
C LEU A 19 7.65 -7.07 2.56
N ALA A 20 8.67 -6.28 2.20
CA ALA A 20 8.68 -4.85 2.47
C ALA A 20 7.50 -4.13 1.80
N THR A 21 7.14 -4.50 0.57
CA THR A 21 5.98 -3.90 -0.12
C THR A 21 4.63 -4.32 0.45
N ILE A 22 4.53 -5.54 1.00
CA ILE A 22 3.34 -5.97 1.76
C ILE A 22 3.22 -5.13 3.04
N ILE A 23 4.31 -4.98 3.80
CA ILE A 23 4.34 -4.13 5.00
C ILE A 23 3.95 -2.70 4.65
N LEU A 24 4.49 -2.15 3.56
CA LEU A 24 4.09 -0.84 3.06
C LEU A 24 2.60 -0.77 2.71
N GLY A 25 2.05 -1.79 2.04
CA GLY A 25 0.62 -1.88 1.74
C GLY A 25 -0.25 -1.90 2.99
N LEU A 26 0.19 -2.61 4.04
CA LEU A 26 -0.46 -2.59 5.35
C LEU A 26 -0.41 -1.22 6.02
N LEU A 27 0.75 -0.54 6.00
CA LEU A 27 0.88 0.82 6.52
C LEU A 27 -0.02 1.81 5.77
N LEU A 28 -0.11 1.69 4.45
CA LEU A 28 -1.04 2.49 3.64
C LEU A 28 -2.51 2.18 3.98
N SER A 29 -2.82 0.93 4.30
CA SER A 29 -4.17 0.55 4.72
C SER A 29 -4.57 1.18 6.07
N LEU A 30 -3.63 1.36 7.00
CA LEU A 30 -3.86 2.10 8.25
C LEU A 30 -4.19 3.56 7.97
N LEU A 31 -3.45 4.20 7.06
CA LEU A 31 -3.73 5.58 6.65
C LEU A 31 -5.10 5.70 5.97
N ALA A 32 -5.42 4.76 5.08
CA ALA A 32 -6.72 4.72 4.42
C ALA A 32 -7.87 4.51 5.43
N HIS A 33 -7.68 3.62 6.40
CA HIS A 33 -8.64 3.40 7.48
C HIS A 33 -8.89 4.70 8.26
N ALA A 34 -7.82 5.35 8.74
CA ALA A 34 -7.94 6.60 9.50
C ALA A 34 -8.63 7.70 8.69
N PHE A 35 -8.29 7.82 7.40
CA PHE A 35 -8.92 8.80 6.50
C PHE A 35 -10.43 8.55 6.32
N ILE A 36 -10.82 7.29 6.09
CA ILE A 36 -12.23 6.90 5.95
C ILE A 36 -12.98 7.16 7.26
N GLU A 37 -12.40 6.80 8.40
CA GLU A 37 -13.02 6.97 9.71
C GLU A 37 -13.24 8.45 10.04
N ILE A 38 -12.21 9.29 9.86
CA ILE A 38 -12.31 10.74 10.07
C ILE A 38 -13.39 11.35 9.16
N SER A 39 -13.41 10.95 7.88
CA SER A 39 -14.39 11.45 6.92
C SER A 39 -15.83 11.04 7.30
N TYR A 40 -16.00 9.80 7.74
CA TYR A 40 -17.29 9.28 8.21
C TYR A 40 -17.76 10.01 9.47
N LEU A 41 -16.89 10.18 10.47
CA LEU A 41 -17.22 10.88 11.71
C LEU A 41 -17.62 12.33 11.46
N ASN A 42 -16.87 13.05 10.62
CA ASN A 42 -17.19 14.43 10.24
C ASN A 42 -18.57 14.51 9.55
N TRP A 43 -18.88 13.55 8.67
CA TRP A 43 -20.17 13.49 7.99
C TRP A 43 -21.32 13.19 8.95
N VAL A 44 -21.18 12.22 9.84
CA VAL A 44 -22.20 11.88 10.85
C VAL A 44 -22.43 13.07 11.80
N GLN A 45 -21.34 13.72 12.26
CA GLN A 45 -21.40 14.91 13.10
C GLN A 45 -22.13 16.06 12.40
N SER A 46 -21.89 16.28 11.11
CA SER A 46 -22.59 17.31 10.33
C SER A 46 -24.10 17.09 10.22
N LYS A 47 -24.56 15.85 10.42
CA LYS A 47 -25.97 15.45 10.37
C LYS A 47 -26.64 15.34 11.74
N GLY A 48 -25.89 15.57 12.83
CA GLY A 48 -26.39 15.36 14.19
C GLY A 48 -26.78 13.91 14.48
N GLN A 49 -26.23 12.95 13.74
CA GLN A 49 -26.54 11.54 13.88
C GLN A 49 -25.66 10.90 14.97
N ILE A 50 -26.16 9.83 15.59
CA ILE A 50 -25.41 9.08 16.60
C ILE A 50 -24.50 8.07 15.88
N VAL A 51 -23.21 8.05 16.25
CA VAL A 51 -22.23 7.09 15.73
C VAL A 51 -22.33 5.78 16.52
N GLN A 52 -22.50 4.66 15.82
CA GLN A 52 -22.34 3.35 16.42
C GLN A 52 -20.85 2.94 16.40
N PHE A 53 -20.30 2.63 17.57
CA PHE A 53 -18.93 2.15 17.70
C PHE A 53 -18.90 0.62 17.81
N TYR A 54 -17.95 0.00 17.12
CA TYR A 54 -17.65 -1.42 17.17
C TYR A 54 -16.32 -1.61 17.90
N GLY A 55 -16.38 -1.60 19.24
CA GLY A 55 -15.18 -1.53 20.08
C GLY A 55 -14.58 -0.12 20.04
N SER A 56 -13.33 0.00 19.60
CA SER A 56 -12.62 1.30 19.52
C SER A 56 -12.72 2.01 18.17
N CYS A 57 -13.47 1.46 17.21
CA CYS A 57 -13.56 2.00 15.85
C CYS A 57 -15.03 2.26 15.46
N ALA A 58 -15.28 3.33 14.72
CA ALA A 58 -16.59 3.71 14.21
C ALA A 58 -16.99 2.94 12.94
N LEU A 59 -16.02 2.33 12.26
CA LEU A 59 -16.23 1.54 11.06
C LEU A 59 -16.72 0.12 11.38
N PRO A 60 -17.65 -0.46 10.60
CA PRO A 60 -18.07 -1.85 10.76
C PRO A 60 -16.90 -2.82 10.63
N PRO A 61 -16.84 -3.91 11.42
CA PRO A 61 -15.71 -4.86 11.41
C PRO A 61 -15.39 -5.40 10.01
N LEU A 62 -16.42 -5.65 9.20
CA LEU A 62 -16.25 -6.11 7.81
C LEU A 62 -15.43 -5.12 6.97
N LEU A 63 -15.69 -3.82 7.14
CA LEU A 63 -15.00 -2.76 6.42
C LEU A 63 -13.54 -2.65 6.90
N GLN A 64 -13.32 -2.74 8.21
CA GLN A 64 -11.98 -2.77 8.78
C GLN A 64 -11.13 -3.93 8.22
N THR A 65 -11.66 -5.16 8.26
CA THR A 65 -10.95 -6.34 7.75
C THR A 65 -10.71 -6.23 6.24
N SER A 66 -11.68 -5.69 5.49
CA SER A 66 -11.52 -5.51 4.04
C SER A 66 -10.36 -4.56 3.69
N ILE A 67 -10.20 -3.46 4.43
CA ILE A 67 -9.12 -2.49 4.21
C ILE A 67 -7.75 -3.15 4.45
N TRP A 68 -7.61 -3.94 5.51
CA TRP A 68 -6.38 -4.68 5.80
C TRP A 68 -6.04 -5.71 4.72
N ILE A 69 -7.02 -6.51 4.29
CA ILE A 69 -6.84 -7.50 3.22
C ILE A 69 -6.43 -6.79 1.92
N LEU A 70 -7.13 -5.72 1.55
CA LEU A 70 -6.81 -4.93 0.36
C LEU A 70 -5.42 -4.29 0.45
N GLY A 71 -5.01 -3.85 1.64
CA GLY A 71 -3.66 -3.36 1.90
C GLY A 71 -2.58 -4.40 1.62
N ALA A 72 -2.73 -5.60 2.20
CA ALA A 72 -1.78 -6.70 2.01
C ALA A 72 -1.72 -7.17 0.56
N VAL A 73 -2.89 -7.42 -0.04
CA VAL A 73 -3.02 -7.88 -1.43
C VAL A 73 -2.50 -6.82 -2.40
N GLY A 74 -2.92 -5.56 -2.22
CA GLY A 74 -2.45 -4.42 -3.00
C GLY A 74 -0.95 -4.22 -2.89
N GLY A 75 -0.39 -4.29 -1.67
CA GLY A 75 1.05 -4.22 -1.43
C GLY A 75 1.83 -5.31 -2.15
N PHE A 76 1.34 -6.55 -2.15
CA PHE A 76 1.95 -7.67 -2.89
C PHE A 76 1.95 -7.43 -4.41
N PHE A 77 0.82 -7.05 -4.99
CA PHE A 77 0.71 -6.78 -6.43
C PHE A 77 1.57 -5.59 -6.85
N LEU A 78 1.56 -4.52 -6.06
CA LEU A 78 2.39 -3.35 -6.25
C LEU A 78 3.88 -3.74 -6.22
N GLY A 79 4.28 -4.58 -5.26
CA GLY A 79 5.62 -5.14 -5.18
C GLY A 79 6.00 -5.97 -6.40
N ARG A 80 5.14 -6.87 -6.88
CA ARG A 80 5.41 -7.62 -8.12
C ARG A 80 5.56 -6.70 -9.33
N PHE A 81 4.70 -5.70 -9.45
CA PHE A 81 4.70 -4.76 -10.57
C PHE A 81 6.01 -3.96 -10.61
N TRP A 82 6.40 -3.34 -9.49
CA TRP A 82 7.62 -2.55 -9.42
C TRP A 82 8.88 -3.40 -9.49
N TRP A 83 8.88 -4.60 -8.90
CA TRP A 83 9.99 -5.54 -9.07
C TRP A 83 10.27 -5.83 -10.54
N ARG A 84 9.22 -6.12 -11.31
CA ARG A 84 9.33 -6.36 -12.76
C ARG A 84 9.88 -5.12 -13.48
N LYS A 85 9.32 -3.93 -13.22
CA LYS A 85 9.77 -2.69 -13.86
C LYS A 85 11.23 -2.36 -13.56
N VAL A 86 11.65 -2.46 -12.30
CA VAL A 86 12.98 -2.05 -11.84
C VAL A 86 14.05 -3.06 -12.22
N TYR A 87 13.83 -4.35 -11.91
CA TYR A 87 14.90 -5.36 -12.00
C TYR A 87 14.87 -6.19 -13.29
N ILE A 88 13.70 -6.40 -13.90
CA ILE A 88 13.56 -7.20 -15.13
C ILE A 88 13.59 -6.29 -16.35
N GLU A 89 12.67 -5.35 -16.44
CA GLU A 89 12.54 -4.45 -17.61
C GLU A 89 13.60 -3.35 -17.60
N ARG A 90 14.16 -3.03 -16.43
CA ARG A 90 15.15 -1.97 -16.20
C ARG A 90 14.73 -0.66 -16.88
N ILE A 91 13.45 -0.28 -16.71
CA ILE A 91 12.87 0.90 -17.39
C ILE A 91 13.70 2.17 -17.18
N TRP A 92 14.35 2.30 -16.02
CA TRP A 92 15.21 3.42 -15.64
C TRP A 92 16.51 3.49 -16.42
N VAL A 93 17.05 2.36 -16.89
CA VAL A 93 18.29 2.31 -17.69
C VAL A 93 18.00 2.55 -19.17
N LYS A 94 16.90 1.97 -19.68
CA LYS A 94 16.48 2.16 -21.08
C LYS A 94 16.11 3.61 -21.40
N GLY A 95 15.52 4.33 -20.44
CA GLY A 95 15.19 5.75 -20.60
C GLY A 95 16.43 6.65 -20.77
N ILE A 96 17.56 6.28 -20.15
CA ILE A 96 18.81 7.06 -20.20
C ILE A 96 19.56 6.82 -21.53
N SER A 97 19.46 5.64 -22.14
CA SER A 97 20.15 5.34 -23.42
C SER A 97 19.52 5.95 -24.67
N LYS A 98 18.36 6.61 -24.53
CA LYS A 98 17.61 7.21 -25.65
C LYS A 98 17.62 8.75 -25.65
N GLN A 99 18.38 9.37 -24.75
CA GLN A 99 18.75 10.78 -24.79
C GLN A 99 20.22 10.89 -25.16
#